data_AF-A0A1C6CNG0-F1
#
_entry.id   AF-A0A1C6CNG0-F1
#
_cell.length_a   1.000
_cell.length_b   1.000
_cell.length_c   1.000
_cell.angle_alpha   90.00
_cell.angle_beta   90.00
_cell.angle_gamma   90.00
#
_symmetry.space_group_name_H-M   'P 1'
#
loop_
_entity.id
_entity.type
_entity.pdbx_description
1 polymer ?
#
loop_
_entity_poly.entity_id
_entity_poly.type
_entity_poly.pdbx_seq_one_letter_code
_entity_poly.pdbx_strand_id
1 'polypeptide(L)' 'MPKKPKCPLIGQNGNIFNLMGIASKTLKRNGMSNDAKEMCDRITSSASYDEALSIIDEYVEITSADDEETEDFGMEMM' A
#
# COMPACT_ATOMS: atom_id res chain seq x y z
N MET A 1 -16.40 -7.44 1.72
CA MET A 1 -15.63 -6.29 1.21
C MET A 1 -14.31 -6.81 0.71
N PRO A 2 -13.77 -6.35 -0.43
CA PRO A 2 -12.40 -6.70 -0.82
C PRO A 2 -11.44 -6.26 0.29
N LYS A 3 -10.50 -7.13 0.67
CA LYS A 3 -9.49 -6.82 1.68
C LYS A 3 -8.42 -5.92 1.08
N LYS A 4 -8.07 -4.84 1.79
CA LYS A 4 -6.91 -4.01 1.43
C LYS A 4 -5.63 -4.82 1.68
N PRO A 5 -4.63 -4.77 0.78
CA PRO A 5 -3.38 -5.46 1.04
C PRO A 5 -2.58 -4.73 2.11
N LYS A 6 -1.92 -5.50 3.00
CA LYS A 6 -1.01 -4.96 4.01
C LYS A 6 0.19 -4.26 3.34
N CYS A 7 0.50 -3.06 3.80
CA CYS A 7 1.57 -2.23 3.26
C CYS A 7 2.45 -1.68 4.38
N PRO A 8 3.71 -2.10 4.47
CA PRO A 8 4.61 -1.67 5.54
C PRO A 8 5.11 -0.24 5.27
N LEU A 9 4.43 0.75 5.84
CA LEU A 9 4.79 2.17 5.71
C LEU A 9 5.33 2.76 7.00
N ILE A 10 4.96 2.22 8.17
CA ILE A 10 5.50 2.69 9.45
C ILE A 10 6.97 2.26 9.54
N GLY A 11 7.85 3.19 9.91
CA GLY A 11 9.30 2.99 9.93
C GLY A 11 10.00 3.24 8.59
N GLN A 12 9.25 3.50 7.51
CA GLN A 12 9.83 3.87 6.21
C GLN A 12 10.24 5.34 6.15
N ASN A 13 11.00 5.70 5.11
CA ASN A 13 11.23 7.10 4.79
C ASN A 13 9.89 7.81 4.51
N GLY A 14 9.55 8.79 5.36
CA GLY A 14 8.28 9.50 5.35
C GLY A 14 8.05 10.42 4.14
N ASN A 15 8.99 10.52 3.19
CA ASN A 15 8.74 11.23 1.94
C ASN A 15 7.56 10.59 1.18
N ILE A 16 6.57 11.40 0.79
CA ILE A 16 5.34 10.88 0.18
C ILE A 16 5.55 10.10 -1.11
N PHE A 17 6.54 10.48 -1.93
CA PHE A 17 6.84 9.74 -3.17
C PHE A 17 7.46 8.38 -2.88
N ASN A 18 8.22 8.26 -1.78
CA ASN A 18 8.70 6.97 -1.30
C ASN A 18 7.53 6.09 -0.84
N LEU A 19 6.63 6.62 0.00
CA LEU A 19 5.46 5.89 0.50
C LEU A 19 4.52 5.47 -0.64
N MET A 20 4.24 6.37 -1.58
CA MET A 20 3.50 6.09 -2.81
C MET A 20 4.15 4.96 -3.61
N GLY A 21 5.47 4.96 -3.73
CA GLY A 21 6.21 3.91 -4.43
C GLY A 21 6.07 2.53 -3.77
N ILE A 22 6.08 2.48 -2.44
CA ILE A 22 5.87 1.24 -1.67
C ILE A 22 4.42 0.75 -1.82
N ALA A 23 3.44 1.62 -1.60
CA ALA A 23 2.01 1.29 -1.76
C ALA A 23 1.68 0.83 -3.19
N SER A 24 2.21 1.51 -4.22
CA SER A 24 2.00 1.12 -5.62
C SER A 24 2.56 -0.28 -5.91
N LYS A 25 3.73 -0.63 -5.34
CA LYS A 25 4.31 -1.97 -5.45
C LYS A 25 3.45 -3.01 -4.73
N THR A 26 2.96 -2.71 -3.52
CA THR A 26 2.06 -3.59 -2.77
C THR A 26 0.79 -3.91 -3.56
N LEU A 27 0.12 -2.88 -4.11
CA LEU A 27 -1.09 -3.06 -4.92
C LEU A 27 -0.81 -3.90 -6.17
N LYS A 28 0.27 -3.61 -6.91
CA LYS A 28 0.64 -4.37 -8.12
C LYS A 28 0.95 -5.84 -7.82
N ARG A 29 1.61 -6.15 -6.70
CA ARG A 29 1.87 -7.54 -6.26
C ARG A 29 0.59 -8.32 -5.95
N ASN A 30 -0.49 -7.63 -5.59
CA ASN A 30 -1.81 -8.20 -5.32
C ASN A 30 -2.74 -8.15 -6.55
N GLY A 31 -2.22 -7.88 -7.76
CA GLY A 31 -3.02 -7.80 -8.98
C GLY A 31 -3.84 -6.51 -9.12
N MET A 32 -3.73 -5.56 -8.18
CA MET A 32 -4.51 -4.32 -8.12
C MET A 32 -3.82 -3.19 -8.90
N SER A 33 -3.45 -3.45 -10.17
CA SER A 33 -2.69 -2.50 -10.98
C SER A 33 -3.46 -1.23 -11.34
N ASN A 34 -4.79 -1.33 -11.49
CA ASN A 34 -5.65 -0.18 -11.76
C ASN A 34 -5.72 0.75 -10.53
N ASP A 35 -5.95 0.18 -9.36
CA ASP A 35 -5.96 0.89 -8.08
C ASP A 35 -4.61 1.56 -7.81
N ALA A 36 -3.51 0.88 -8.13
CA ALA A 36 -2.17 1.46 -8.03
C ALA A 36 -1.98 2.68 -8.93
N LYS A 37 -2.60 2.69 -10.12
CA LYS A 37 -2.56 3.84 -11.04
C LYS A 37 -3.42 4.98 -10.53
N GLU A 38 -4.66 4.70 -10.15
CA GLU A 38 -5.61 5.68 -9.62
C GLU A 38 -5.07 6.37 -8.36
N MET A 39 -4.51 5.59 -7.42
CA MET A 39 -3.87 6.11 -6.21
C MET A 39 -2.73 7.07 -6.55
N CYS A 40 -1.85 6.71 -7.49
CA CYS A 40 -0.76 7.59 -7.93
C CYS A 40 -1.30 8.89 -8.57
N ASP A 41 -2.32 8.80 -9.42
CA ASP A 41 -2.92 9.95 -10.09
C ASP A 41 -3.55 10.91 -9.05
N ARG A 42 -4.23 10.37 -8.02
CA ARG A 42 -4.79 11.14 -6.90
C ARG A 42 -3.71 11.78 -6.04
N ILE A 43 -2.65 11.06 -5.66
CA ILE A 43 -1.55 11.60 -4.84
C ILE A 43 -0.82 12.72 -5.58
N THR A 44 -0.53 12.55 -6.86
CA THR A 44 0.15 13.59 -7.65
C THR A 44 -0.70 14.85 -7.87
N SER A 45 -2.02 14.73 -7.69
CA SER A 45 -2.96 15.85 -7.72
C SER A 45 -3.28 16.44 -6.33
N SER A 46 -2.78 15.82 -5.25
CA SER A 46 -3.01 16.28 -3.88
C SER A 46 -2.22 17.55 -3.56
N ALA A 47 -2.75 18.36 -2.65
CA ALA A 47 -2.16 19.64 -2.25
C ALA A 47 -1.35 19.55 -0.95
N SER A 48 -1.41 18.43 -0.23
CA SER A 48 -0.76 18.28 1.07
C SER A 48 -0.29 16.86 1.34
N TYR A 49 0.67 16.74 2.25
CA TYR A 49 1.18 15.47 2.74
C TYR A 49 0.08 14.62 3.41
N ASP A 50 -0.76 15.25 4.25
CA ASP A 50 -1.83 14.56 4.99
C ASP A 50 -2.92 14.04 4.05
N GLU A 51 -3.27 14.81 3.02
CA GLU A 51 -4.19 14.36 1.97
C GLU A 51 -3.61 13.17 1.21
N ALA A 52 -2.34 13.22 0.83
CA ALA A 52 -1.68 12.12 0.16
C ALA A 52 -1.60 10.86 1.02
N LEU A 53 -1.34 10.99 2.33
CA LEU A 53 -1.40 9.87 3.28
C LEU A 53 -2.81 9.30 3.41
N SER A 54 -3.83 10.16 3.48
CA SER A 54 -5.23 9.73 3.53
C SER A 54 -5.61 8.94 2.28
N ILE A 55 -5.15 9.38 1.10
CA ILE A 55 -5.34 8.66 -0.16
C ILE A 55 -4.66 7.27 -0.09
N ILE A 56 -3.44 7.15 0.43
CA ILE A 56 -2.78 5.84 0.56
C ILE A 56 -3.60 4.90 1.46
N ASP A 57 -4.07 5.39 2.61
CA ASP A 57 -4.88 4.61 3.56
C ASP A 57 -6.20 4.10 2.95
N GLU A 58 -6.75 4.78 1.93
CA GLU A 58 -7.93 4.30 1.21
C GLU A 58 -7.66 2.99 0.43
N TYR A 59 -6.45 2.77 -0.09
CA TYR A 59 -6.14 1.62 -0.96
C TYR A 59 -5.40 0.48 -0.25
N VAL A 60 -4.64 0.76 0.80
CA VAL A 60 -3.83 -0.25 1.51
C VAL A 60 -4.09 -0.22 3.01
N GLU A 61 -3.82 -1.34 3.68
CA GLU A 61 -3.79 -1.39 5.15
C GLU A 61 -2.38 -1.02 5.61
N ILE A 62 -2.23 0.10 6.30
CA ILE A 62 -0.93 0.59 6.76
C ILE A 62 -0.45 -0.24 7.94
N THR A 63 0.72 -0.89 7.78
CA THR A 63 1.37 -1.70 8.82
C THR A 63 2.80 -1.22 9.10
N SER A 64 3.42 -1.75 10.15
CA SER A 64 4.85 -1.58 10.38
C SER A 64 5.70 -2.45 9.46
N ALA A 65 6.90 -1.97 9.15
CA ALA A 65 7.94 -2.81 8.54
C ALA A 65 8.35 -3.97 9.46
N ASP A 66 8.18 -3.78 10.77
CA ASP A 66 8.46 -4.81 11.79
C ASP A 66 7.28 -5.77 11.99
N ASP A 67 6.09 -5.47 11.43
CA ASP A 67 4.93 -6.35 11.44
C ASP A 67 5.05 -7.41 10.31
N GLU A 68 6.16 -8.14 10.27
CA GLU A 68 6.24 -9.38 9.50
C GLU A 68 5.50 -10.51 10.25
N GLU A 69 4.16 -10.43 10.30
CA GLU A 69 3.32 -11.58 10.66
C GLU A 69 2.51 -12.05 9.45
N THR A 70 3.10 -13.08 8.81
CA THR A 70 2.50 -14.35 8.35
C THR A 70 1.06 -14.32 7.83
N GLU A 71 0.87 -14.75 6.58
CA GLU A 71 0.03 -15.90 6.17
C GLU A 71 -0.45 -15.76 4.71
N ASP A 72 0.22 -16.49 3.80
CA ASP A 72 -0.44 -17.35 2.80
C ASP A 72 0.56 -18.42 2.35
N PHE A 73 0.91 -19.33 3.26
CA PHE A 73 1.44 -20.64 2.85
C PHE A 73 0.22 -21.55 2.60
N GLY A 74 -0.44 -21.33 1.47
CA GLY A 74 -1.29 -22.35 0.85
C GLY A 74 -0.44 -23.52 0.37
N MET A 75 0.13 -24.28 1.32
CA MET A 75 0.76 -25.56 1.04
C MET A 75 -0.35 -26.59 0.90
N GLU A 76 -0.98 -26.61 -0.27
CA GLU A 76 -1.69 -27.79 -0.76
C GLU A 76 -0.64 -28.89 -0.98
N MET A 77 -0.43 -29.72 0.03
CA MET A 77 0.22 -31.01 -0.11
C MET A 77 -0.87 -32.07 0.01
N MET A 78 -1.12 -32.69 -1.14
CA MET A 78 -1.99 -33.84 -1.42
C MET A 78 -1.94 -34.95 -0.37
#